data_AF-A0A7S0VNC8-F1
#
_entry.id   AF-A0A7S0VNC8-F1
#
_cell.length_a   1.000
_cell.length_b   1.000
_cell.length_c   1.000
_cell.angle_alpha   90.00
_cell.angle_beta   90.00
_cell.angle_gamma   90.00
#
_symmetry.space_group_name_H-M   'P 1'
#
loop_
_entity.id
_entity.type
_entity.pdbx_description
1 polymer ?
#
loop_
_entity_poly.entity_id
_entity_poly.type
_entity_poly.pdbx_seq_one_letter_code
_entity_poly.pdbx_strand_id
1 'polypeptide(L)'
;GSGSGSISGGNFVLTLHGLRPGTYHYKFVVDGVWAIDPFAPKVLDQAGNWNNVLEVEKPKAVASSEDALQLIRWQAMALAFENKLGLEGGGMIGGGGGGG
;
A
#
# COMPACT_ATOMS: atom_id res chain seq x y z
N GLY A 1 7.51 8.60 -49.96
CA GLY A 1 8.49 7.64 -49.42
C GLY A 1 8.22 7.48 -47.95
N SER A 2 8.02 6.23 -47.54
CA SER A 2 7.53 5.76 -46.25
C SER A 2 8.30 6.30 -45.05
N GLY A 3 7.60 6.91 -44.09
CA GLY A 3 8.12 7.10 -42.74
C GLY A 3 7.93 5.80 -41.97
N SER A 4 9.02 5.06 -41.73
CA SER A 4 8.99 3.89 -40.86
C SER A 4 8.81 4.35 -39.42
N GLY A 5 7.56 4.37 -38.95
CA GLY A 5 7.26 4.49 -37.52
C GLY A 5 7.60 3.18 -36.83
N SER A 6 8.78 3.08 -36.24
CA SER A 6 9.12 2.00 -35.32
C SER A 6 8.24 2.11 -34.08
N ILE A 7 7.16 1.34 -34.00
CA ILE A 7 6.41 1.11 -32.75
C ILE A 7 7.07 -0.02 -31.96
N SER A 8 8.34 0.17 -31.60
CA SER A 8 9.04 -0.79 -30.74
C SER A 8 8.81 -0.41 -29.28
N GLY A 9 7.74 -0.96 -28.71
CA GLY A 9 7.55 -1.07 -27.27
C GLY A 9 6.55 -0.09 -26.68
N GLY A 10 5.45 -0.60 -26.15
CA GLY A 10 4.53 0.21 -25.37
C GLY A 10 3.69 -0.65 -24.44
N ASN A 11 4.06 -0.68 -23.17
CA ASN A 11 3.12 -1.08 -22.12
C ASN A 11 2.22 0.11 -21.83
N PHE A 12 0.91 -0.09 -21.89
CA PHE A 12 -0.07 0.92 -21.49
C PHE A 12 -0.48 0.64 -20.04
N VAL A 13 -0.22 1.58 -19.14
CA VAL A 13 -0.52 1.46 -17.71
C VAL A 13 -1.46 2.58 -17.29
N LEU A 14 -2.54 2.22 -16.60
CA LEU A 14 -3.48 3.16 -16.00
C LEU A 14 -3.49 2.96 -14.48
N THR A 15 -3.14 4.00 -13.73
CA THR A 15 -3.23 3.98 -12.26
C THR A 15 -4.54 4.65 -11.84
N LEU A 16 -5.39 3.89 -11.14
CA LEU A 16 -6.64 4.39 -10.59
C LEU A 16 -6.49 4.58 -9.08
N HIS A 17 -6.80 5.77 -8.58
CA HIS A 17 -6.77 6.11 -7.17
C HIS A 17 -8.17 6.18 -6.58
N GLY A 18 -8.33 5.81 -5.30
CA GLY A 18 -9.59 5.99 -4.57
C GLY A 18 -10.72 5.03 -4.94
N LEU A 19 -10.43 3.92 -5.62
CA LEU A 19 -11.42 2.86 -5.83
C LEU A 19 -11.85 2.31 -4.48
N ARG A 20 -13.17 2.29 -4.25
CA ARG A 20 -13.72 1.62 -3.06
C ARG A 20 -13.60 0.11 -3.23
N PRO A 21 -13.49 -0.64 -2.13
CA PRO A 21 -13.50 -2.10 -2.20
C PRO A 21 -14.75 -2.64 -2.89
N GLY A 22 -14.56 -3.60 -3.80
CA GLY A 22 -15.62 -4.17 -4.61
C GLY A 22 -15.11 -4.76 -5.93
N THR A 23 -16.03 -5.32 -6.70
CA THR A 23 -15.78 -5.91 -8.01
C THR A 23 -16.12 -4.91 -9.11
N TYR A 24 -15.17 -4.68 -10.02
CA TYR A 24 -15.32 -3.78 -11.16
C TYR A 24 -15.16 -4.56 -12.46
N HIS A 25 -16.04 -4.29 -13.43
CA HIS A 25 -15.93 -4.84 -14.78
C HIS A 25 -15.38 -3.78 -15.72
N TYR A 26 -14.41 -4.15 -16.55
CA TYR A 26 -13.76 -3.22 -17.46
C TYR A 26 -13.43 -3.86 -18.82
N LYS A 27 -13.20 -2.98 -19.80
CA LYS A 27 -12.71 -3.26 -21.15
C LYS A 27 -11.81 -2.13 -21.60
N PHE A 28 -10.91 -2.41 -22.52
CA PHE A 28 -10.14 -1.39 -23.22
C PHE A 28 -10.82 -1.04 -24.54
N VAL A 29 -10.59 0.19 -25.01
CA VAL A 29 -10.90 0.57 -26.40
C VAL A 29 -9.56 0.74 -27.10
N VAL A 30 -9.22 -0.20 -27.98
CA VAL A 30 -7.97 -0.20 -28.76
C VAL A 30 -8.35 0.05 -30.21
N ASP A 31 -7.86 1.16 -30.77
CA ASP A 31 -8.16 1.58 -32.15
C ASP A 31 -9.66 1.62 -32.48
N GLY A 32 -10.46 2.07 -31.51
CA GLY A 32 -11.92 2.17 -31.65
C GLY A 32 -12.68 0.85 -31.48
N VAL A 33 -11.97 -0.25 -31.17
CA VAL A 33 -12.56 -1.57 -30.95
C VAL A 33 -12.53 -1.92 -29.47
N TRP A 34 -13.63 -2.45 -28.95
CA TRP A 34 -13.70 -3.00 -27.60
C TRP A 34 -12.85 -4.26 -27.49
N ALA A 35 -11.86 -4.24 -26.61
CA ALA A 35 -10.93 -5.33 -26.36
C ALA A 35 -10.91 -5.70 -24.88
N ILE A 36 -10.68 -6.99 -24.60
CA ILE A 36 -10.42 -7.51 -23.26
C ILE A 36 -8.96 -7.92 -23.17
N ASP A 37 -8.39 -7.84 -21.98
CA ASP A 37 -7.14 -8.50 -21.66
C ASP A 37 -7.37 -10.03 -21.63
N PRO A 38 -6.70 -10.81 -22.49
CA PRO A 38 -6.90 -12.25 -22.54
C PRO A 38 -6.39 -12.98 -21.29
N PHE A 39 -5.44 -12.41 -20.55
CA PHE A 39 -4.77 -13.02 -19.39
C PHE A 39 -5.40 -12.62 -18.05
N ALA A 40 -6.11 -11.50 -17.99
CA ALA A 40 -6.82 -11.09 -16.80
C ALA A 40 -8.08 -11.95 -16.54
N PRO A 41 -8.55 -12.03 -15.26
CA PRO A 41 -9.86 -12.60 -14.94
C PRO A 41 -10.97 -11.94 -15.74
N LYS A 42 -11.97 -12.72 -16.14
CA LYS A 42 -13.07 -12.26 -17.01
C LYS A 42 -14.36 -13.02 -16.75
N VAL A 43 -15.49 -12.36 -17.01
CA VAL A 43 -16.84 -12.89 -16.82
C VAL A 43 -17.71 -12.60 -18.04
N LEU A 44 -18.64 -13.51 -18.34
CA LEU A 44 -19.68 -13.33 -19.36
C LEU A 44 -20.88 -12.63 -18.71
N ASP A 45 -21.27 -11.47 -19.22
CA ASP A 45 -22.46 -10.77 -18.75
C ASP A 45 -23.76 -11.40 -19.31
N GLN A 46 -24.91 -10.96 -18.77
CA GLN A 46 -26.22 -11.46 -19.18
C GLN A 46 -26.56 -11.15 -20.65
N ALA A 47 -25.89 -10.15 -21.25
CA ALA A 47 -26.05 -9.79 -22.65
C ALA A 47 -25.06 -10.56 -23.57
N GLY A 48 -24.28 -11.50 -23.01
CA GLY A 48 -23.36 -12.34 -23.76
C GLY A 48 -22.01 -11.68 -24.09
N ASN A 49 -21.65 -10.57 -23.42
CA ASN A 49 -20.35 -9.93 -23.63
C ASN A 49 -19.35 -10.33 -22.54
N TRP A 50 -18.11 -10.60 -22.96
CA TRP A 50 -17.00 -10.81 -22.04
C TRP A 50 -16.48 -9.49 -21.50
N ASN A 51 -16.31 -9.36 -20.18
CA ASN A 51 -15.66 -8.22 -19.53
C ASN A 51 -14.53 -8.71 -18.63
N ASN A 52 -13.43 -7.95 -18.52
CA ASN A 52 -12.42 -8.24 -17.51
C ASN A 52 -12.92 -7.85 -16.12
N VAL A 53 -12.42 -8.53 -15.10
CA VAL A 53 -12.81 -8.34 -13.70
C VAL A 53 -11.60 -7.83 -12.90
N LEU A 54 -11.80 -6.73 -12.19
CA LEU A 54 -10.88 -6.17 -11.21
C LEU A 54 -11.53 -6.27 -9.83
N GLU A 55 -10.95 -7.08 -8.95
CA GLU A 55 -11.37 -7.15 -7.55
C GLU A 55 -10.50 -6.21 -6.71
N VAL A 56 -11.13 -5.20 -6.11
CA VAL A 56 -10.48 -4.27 -5.20
C VAL A 56 -10.80 -4.72 -3.78
N GLU A 57 -9.80 -5.26 -3.09
CA GLU A 57 -9.97 -5.71 -1.72
C GLU A 57 -10.09 -4.53 -0.76
N LYS A 58 -10.76 -4.76 0.38
CA LYS A 58 -10.66 -3.84 1.51
C LYS A 58 -9.21 -3.83 1.96
N PRO A 59 -8.58 -2.65 2.17
CA PRO A 59 -7.33 -2.61 2.89
C PRO A 59 -7.54 -3.41 4.17
N LYS A 60 -6.74 -4.46 4.40
CA LYS A 60 -6.72 -5.11 5.71
C LYS A 60 -6.49 -3.98 6.69
N ALA A 61 -7.39 -3.82 7.65
CA ALA A 61 -7.16 -2.88 8.73
C ALA A 61 -5.82 -3.31 9.34
N VAL A 62 -4.77 -2.52 9.12
CA VAL A 62 -3.49 -2.69 9.81
C VAL A 62 -3.68 -2.13 11.22
N ALA A 63 -4.56 -2.82 11.92
CA ALA A 63 -4.68 -2.91 13.35
C ALA A 63 -5.17 -4.35 13.56
N SER A 64 -4.48 -5.31 12.95
CA SER A 64 -4.56 -6.66 13.48
C SER A 64 -4.09 -6.48 14.93
N SER A 65 -4.93 -6.90 15.87
CA SER A 65 -4.60 -6.82 17.28
C SER A 65 -3.21 -7.39 17.54
N GLU A 66 -2.71 -8.31 16.72
CA GLU A 66 -1.34 -8.82 16.79
C GLU A 66 -0.26 -7.75 16.54
N ASP A 67 -0.33 -6.94 15.49
CA ASP A 67 0.71 -5.91 15.23
C ASP A 67 0.73 -4.84 16.35
N ALA A 68 -0.46 -4.45 16.81
CA ALA A 68 -0.62 -3.53 17.93
C ALA A 68 -0.15 -4.17 19.25
N LEU A 69 -0.45 -5.44 19.49
CA LEU A 69 0.00 -6.19 20.67
C LEU A 69 1.50 -6.43 20.65
N GLN A 70 2.10 -6.67 19.49
CA GLN A 70 3.55 -6.84 19.36
C GLN A 70 4.28 -5.53 19.64
N LEU A 71 3.72 -4.39 19.22
CA LEU A 71 4.23 -3.08 19.59
C LEU A 71 4.11 -2.82 21.10
N ILE A 72 2.96 -3.12 21.71
CA ILE A 72 2.75 -2.97 23.16
C ILE A 72 3.69 -3.89 23.95
N ARG A 73 3.87 -5.14 23.51
CA ARG A 73 4.79 -6.10 24.13
C ARG A 73 6.24 -5.62 24.04
N TRP A 74 6.66 -5.09 22.89
CA TRP A 74 7.99 -4.50 22.73
C TRP A 74 8.20 -3.30 23.67
N GLN A 75 7.24 -2.38 23.71
CA GLN A 75 7.30 -1.21 24.60
C GLN A 75 7.35 -1.61 26.08
N ALA A 76 6.54 -2.59 26.50
CA ALA A 76 6.55 -3.10 27.86
C ALA A 76 7.85 -3.82 28.21
N MET A 77 8.43 -4.59 27.28
CA MET A 77 9.74 -5.23 27.49
C MET A 77 10.88 -4.22 27.55
N ALA A 78 10.86 -3.18 26.72
CA ALA A 78 11.83 -2.09 26.77
C ALA A 78 11.77 -1.37 28.12
N LEU A 79 10.58 -1.00 28.58
CA LEU A 79 10.39 -0.34 29.88
C LEU A 79 10.82 -1.23 31.05
N ALA A 80 10.53 -2.54 31.00
CA ALA A 80 10.96 -3.49 32.01
C ALA A 80 12.48 -3.69 32.01
N PHE A 81 13.10 -3.67 30.84
CA PHE A 81 14.56 -3.74 30.69
C PHE A 81 15.24 -2.48 31.25
N GLU A 82 14.69 -1.30 30.96
CA GLU A 82 15.14 -0.01 31.49
C GLU A 82 15.05 0.04 33.02
N ASN A 83 13.91 -0.37 33.60
CA ASN A 83 13.75 -0.44 35.05
C ASN A 83 14.70 -1.44 35.72
N LYS A 84 15.02 -2.54 35.04
CA LYS A 84 15.94 -3.57 35.55
C LYS A 84 17.40 -3.16 35.46
N LEU A 85 17.74 -2.26 34.53
CA LEU A 85 19.10 -1.72 34.38
C LEU A 85 19.39 -0.51 35.28
N GLY A 86 18.38 0.05 35.96
CA GLY A 86 18.59 1.12 36.95
C GLY A 86 19.28 2.36 36.36
N LEU A 87 18.99 2.71 35.11
CA LEU A 87 19.47 3.94 34.49
C LEU A 87 18.65 5.14 35.00
N GLU A 88 18.75 5.41 36.30
CA GLU A 88 18.70 6.78 36.76
C GLU A 88 20.06 7.42 36.46
N GLY A 89 20.08 8.55 35.75
CA GLY A 89 21.19 9.49 35.89
C GLY A 89 21.54 10.31 34.66
N GLY A 90 21.38 11.63 34.79
CA GLY A 90 22.45 12.53 34.37
C GLY A 90 22.08 13.69 33.46
N GLY A 91 21.25 14.62 33.94
CA GLY A 91 21.19 15.99 33.43
C GLY A 91 21.69 16.99 34.46
N MET A 92 22.98 16.94 34.82
CA MET A 92 23.63 18.05 35.53
C MET A 92 23.91 19.18 34.51
N ILE A 93 23.16 20.28 34.60
CA ILE A 93 23.57 21.57 34.06
C ILE A 93 24.16 22.41 35.20
N GLY A 94 25.40 22.86 35.00
CA GLY A 94 26.24 23.47 36.04
C GLY A 94 25.96 24.96 36.31
N GLY A 95 26.67 25.46 37.33
CA GLY A 95 26.80 26.88 37.63
C GLY A 95 27.26 27.11 39.07
N GLY A 96 28.58 27.14 39.29
CA GLY A 96 29.19 27.42 40.59
C GLY A 96 29.25 28.91 40.96
N GLY A 97 29.61 29.16 42.22
CA GLY A 97 29.99 30.45 42.82
C GLY A 97 28.87 31.08 43.66
N GLY A 98 29.03 31.49 44.91
CA GLY A 98 30.18 31.55 45.81
C GLY A 98 29.86 32.58 46.91
N GLY A 99 30.17 32.24 48.17
CA GLY A 99 30.52 33.15 49.27
C GLY A 99 29.50 34.18 49.81
N GLY A 100 29.34 34.19 51.14
CA GLY A 100 28.82 35.33 51.91
C GLY A 100 27.80 34.95 52.96
#